data_AF-A0A8D8G1D8-F1
#
_entry.id   AF-A0A8D8G1D8-F1
#
_cell.length_a   1.000
_cell.length_b   1.000
_cell.length_c   1.000
_cell.angle_alpha   90.00
_cell.angle_beta   90.00
_cell.angle_gamma   90.00
#
_symmetry.space_group_name_H-M   'P 1'
#
loop_
_entity.id
_entity.type
_entity.pdbx_description
1 polymer ?
#
loop_
_entity_poly.entity_id
_entity_poly.type
_entity_poly.pdbx_seq_one_letter_code
_entity_poly.pdbx_strand_id
1 'polypeptide(L)'
;LVGTPAPPSHVAHFLLSYADRMTFWERLVNTAVTVLDRVVFEWYYLPKQKRFYEAGFQNARISFEEQMRNVSLVFLNQHFSVSSPRPYAPNMIEVGGIQVEKPKALPKDLQKYL
;
A
#
# COMPACT_ATOMS: atom_id res chain seq x y z
N LEU A 1 -4.46 6.60 2.60
CA LEU A 1 -3.98 6.58 4.00
C LEU A 1 -3.24 7.87 4.36
N VAL A 2 -2.26 8.36 3.59
CA VAL A 2 -1.52 9.62 3.92
C VAL A 2 -1.67 10.73 2.86
N GLY A 3 -2.84 10.82 2.22
CA GLY A 3 -3.12 11.89 1.24
C GLY A 3 -2.41 11.76 -0.11
N THR A 4 -1.67 10.67 -0.34
CA THR A 4 -0.99 10.41 -1.61
C THR A 4 -1.99 10.15 -2.74
N PRO A 5 -1.93 10.88 -3.87
CA PRO A 5 -2.82 10.67 -4.99
C PRO A 5 -2.48 9.36 -5.72
N ALA A 6 -3.50 8.58 -6.05
CA ALA A 6 -3.39 7.36 -6.84
C ALA A 6 -4.48 7.36 -7.93
N PRO A 7 -4.27 8.10 -9.04
CA PRO A 7 -5.30 8.23 -10.07
C PRO A 7 -5.53 6.89 -10.80
N PRO A 8 -6.78 6.38 -10.87
CA PRO A 8 -7.06 5.07 -11.47
C PRO A 8 -6.86 5.03 -12.99
N SER A 9 -6.58 6.16 -13.63
CA SER A 9 -6.21 6.23 -15.05
C SER A 9 -4.77 5.78 -15.33
N HIS A 10 -3.88 5.85 -14.33
CA HIS A 10 -2.45 5.55 -14.46
C HIS A 10 -1.93 4.59 -13.39
N VAL A 11 -2.67 4.41 -12.29
CA VAL A 11 -2.29 3.50 -11.21
C VAL A 11 -3.19 2.27 -11.27
N ALA A 12 -2.59 1.13 -11.60
CA ALA A 12 -3.27 -0.16 -11.56
C ALA A 12 -3.67 -0.51 -10.12
N HIS A 13 -4.91 -0.93 -9.97
CA HIS A 13 -5.47 -1.46 -8.73
C HIS A 13 -4.79 -2.78 -8.40
N PHE A 14 -4.40 -2.99 -7.15
CA PHE A 14 -3.58 -4.14 -6.74
C PHE A 14 -4.26 -5.50 -6.94
N LEU A 15 -5.60 -5.54 -6.96
CA LEU A 15 -6.37 -6.75 -7.28
C LEU A 15 -6.37 -7.10 -8.78
N LEU A 16 -5.98 -6.18 -9.64
CA LEU A 16 -5.94 -6.37 -11.09
C LEU A 16 -4.49 -6.59 -11.52
N SER A 17 -4.27 -7.63 -12.33
CA SER A 17 -2.96 -7.91 -12.92
C SER A 17 -2.70 -7.03 -14.15
N TYR A 18 -2.84 -5.71 -13.99
CA TYR A 18 -2.58 -4.72 -15.04
C TYR A 18 -1.18 -4.11 -14.91
N ALA A 19 -0.57 -3.82 -16.05
CA ALA A 19 0.67 -3.07 -16.13
C ALA A 19 0.42 -1.55 -16.08
N ASP A 20 1.49 -0.77 -15.98
CA ASP A 20 1.42 0.71 -15.98
C ASP A 20 0.79 1.30 -17.25
N ARG A 21 0.85 0.55 -18.35
CA ARG A 21 0.21 0.90 -19.61
C ARG A 21 -1.10 0.13 -19.75
N MET A 22 -2.19 0.79 -19.38
CA MET A 22 -3.55 0.31 -19.58
C MET A 22 -4.19 0.94 -20.83
N THR A 23 -4.91 0.12 -21.60
CA THR A 23 -5.87 0.54 -22.64
C THR A 23 -7.06 1.28 -22.02
N PHE A 24 -7.87 1.93 -22.85
CA PHE A 24 -9.08 2.63 -22.38
C PHE A 24 -10.01 1.71 -21.58
N TRP A 25 -10.24 0.49 -22.05
CA TRP A 25 -11.13 -0.48 -21.39
C TRP A 25 -10.57 -0.97 -20.07
N GLU A 26 -9.25 -1.25 -20.01
CA GLU A 26 -8.59 -1.62 -18.75
C GLU A 26 -8.67 -0.48 -17.73
N ARG A 27 -8.49 0.78 -18.14
CA ARG A 27 -8.68 1.95 -17.25
C ARG A 27 -10.10 2.07 -16.74
N LEU A 28 -11.10 1.77 -17.58
CA LEU A 28 -12.51 1.80 -17.18
C LEU A 28 -12.80 0.75 -16.10
N VAL A 29 -12.35 -0.50 -16.32
CA VAL A 29 -12.47 -1.59 -15.34
C VAL A 29 -11.69 -1.26 -14.07
N ASN A 30 -10.45 -0.78 -14.21
CA ASN A 30 -9.61 -0.37 -13.09
C ASN A 30 -10.27 0.71 -12.22
N THR A 31 -10.90 1.70 -12.87
CA THR A 31 -11.65 2.76 -12.18
C THR A 31 -12.87 2.20 -11.46
N ALA A 32 -13.66 1.34 -12.11
CA ALA A 32 -14.83 0.71 -11.50
C ALA A 32 -14.45 -0.11 -10.26
N VAL A 33 -13.40 -0.92 -10.35
CA VAL A 33 -12.88 -1.72 -9.22
C VAL A 33 -12.36 -0.81 -8.11
N THR A 34 -11.61 0.25 -8.45
CA THR A 34 -11.09 1.20 -7.45
C THR A 34 -12.23 1.91 -6.70
N VAL A 35 -13.30 2.31 -7.39
CA VAL A 35 -14.47 2.93 -6.77
C VAL A 35 -15.20 1.93 -5.87
N LEU A 36 -15.41 0.71 -6.36
CA LEU A 36 -16.05 -0.35 -5.57
C LEU A 36 -15.26 -0.66 -4.31
N ASP A 37 -13.95 -0.86 -4.42
CA ASP A 37 -13.06 -1.12 -3.28
C ASP A 37 -13.13 0.03 -2.27
N ARG A 38 -13.14 1.29 -2.73
CA ARG A 38 -13.31 2.44 -1.86
C ARG A 38 -14.66 2.46 -1.14
N VAL A 39 -15.76 2.14 -1.82
CA VAL A 39 -17.09 2.07 -1.20
C VAL A 39 -17.13 0.97 -0.14
N VAL A 40 -16.60 -0.23 -0.46
CA VAL A 40 -16.52 -1.34 0.48
C VAL A 40 -15.64 -0.97 1.68
N PHE A 41 -14.50 -0.32 1.44
CA PHE A 41 -13.63 0.17 2.50
C PHE A 41 -14.35 1.11 3.46
N GLU A 42 -14.98 2.16 2.93
CA GLU A 42 -15.65 3.18 3.74
C GLU A 42 -16.87 2.63 4.49
N TRP A 43 -17.68 1.79 3.87
CA TRP A 43 -18.97 1.36 4.43
C TRP A 43 -18.88 0.07 5.25
N TYR A 44 -17.91 -0.80 4.96
CA TYR A 44 -17.80 -2.10 5.61
C TYR A 44 -16.57 -2.21 6.51
N TYR A 45 -15.37 -1.88 5.99
CA TYR A 45 -14.13 -2.08 6.73
C TYR A 45 -13.88 -0.99 7.77
N LEU A 46 -14.08 0.28 7.42
CA LEU A 46 -13.79 1.42 8.30
C LEU A 46 -14.61 1.40 9.61
N PRO A 47 -15.95 1.14 9.58
CA PRO A 47 -16.73 1.07 10.81
C PRO A 47 -16.32 -0.12 11.69
N LYS A 48 -15.90 -1.24 11.09
CA LYS A 48 -15.38 -2.39 11.84
C LYS A 48 -14.06 -2.07 12.50
N GLN A 49 -13.13 -1.43 11.79
CA GLN A 49 -11.85 -1.00 12.36
C GLN A 49 -12.05 -0.03 13.53
N LYS A 50 -12.99 0.92 13.40
CA LYS A 50 -13.37 1.83 14.49
C LYS A 50 -13.84 1.05 15.73
N ARG A 51 -14.75 0.07 15.56
CA ARG A 51 -15.21 -0.78 16.66
C ARG A 51 -14.07 -1.55 17.33
N PHE A 52 -13.14 -2.10 16.56
CA PHE A 52 -11.97 -2.79 17.12
C PHE A 52 -11.06 -1.83 17.89
N TYR A 53 -10.86 -0.61 17.39
CA TYR A 53 -10.09 0.42 18.08
C TYR A 53 -10.73 0.79 19.41
N GLU A 54 -12.03 1.07 19.43
CA GLU A 54 -12.77 1.44 20.65
C GLU A 54 -12.77 0.31 21.69
N ALA A 55 -12.91 -0.94 21.24
CA ALA A 55 -12.87 -2.10 22.13
C ALA A 55 -11.47 -2.38 22.70
N GLY A 56 -10.42 -2.22 21.89
CA GLY A 56 -9.04 -2.49 22.28
C GLY A 56 -8.37 -1.36 23.05
N PHE A 57 -8.79 -0.11 22.84
CA PHE A 57 -8.19 1.09 23.43
C PHE A 57 -9.22 1.94 24.19
N GLN A 58 -9.82 1.35 25.22
CA GLN A 58 -10.90 1.97 26.01
C GLN A 58 -10.52 3.33 26.64
N ASN A 59 -9.24 3.55 26.92
CA ASN A 59 -8.70 4.79 27.49
C ASN A 59 -7.88 5.61 26.48
N ALA A 60 -8.15 5.46 25.18
CA ALA A 60 -7.45 6.21 24.14
C ALA A 60 -7.62 7.73 24.37
N ARG A 61 -6.51 8.46 24.27
CA ARG A 61 -6.51 9.93 24.36
C ARG A 61 -6.99 10.62 23.08
N ILE A 62 -6.97 9.90 21.96
CA ILE A 62 -7.30 10.40 20.63
C ILE A 62 -8.33 9.48 19.98
N SER A 63 -9.19 10.07 19.14
CA SER A 63 -10.21 9.31 18.40
C SER A 63 -9.60 8.45 17.30
N PHE A 64 -10.35 7.45 16.83
CA PHE A 64 -9.92 6.61 15.69
C PHE A 64 -9.62 7.46 14.44
N GLU A 65 -10.46 8.46 14.16
CA GLU A 65 -10.31 9.35 13.02
C GLU A 65 -9.10 10.28 13.17
N GLU A 66 -8.81 10.73 14.38
CA GLU A 66 -7.61 11.52 14.68
C GLU A 66 -6.35 10.68 14.53
N GLN A 67 -6.35 9.45 15.04
CA GLN A 67 -5.25 8.51 14.88
C GLN A 67 -4.98 8.20 13.39
N MET A 68 -6.02 8.03 12.58
CA MET A 68 -5.89 7.78 11.14
C MET A 68 -5.26 8.98 10.40
N ARG A 69 -5.46 10.20 10.89
CA ARG A 69 -4.86 11.42 10.31
C ARG A 69 -3.45 11.69 10.84
N ASN A 70 -3.10 11.19 12.03
CA ASN A 70 -1.83 11.45 12.70
C ASN A 70 -0.73 10.43 12.35
N VAL A 71 -0.62 10.06 11.07
CA VAL A 71 0.39 9.09 10.61
C VAL A 71 1.67 9.82 10.23
N SER A 72 2.71 9.69 11.07
CA SER A 72 4.00 10.35 10.86
C SER A 72 4.91 9.64 9.86
N LEU A 73 4.78 8.32 9.72
CA LEU A 73 5.65 7.49 8.88
C LEU A 73 4.89 6.26 8.40
N VAL A 74 5.10 5.88 7.14
CA VAL A 74 4.54 4.67 6.53
C VAL A 74 5.68 3.83 5.97
N PHE A 75 5.82 2.60 6.46
CA PHE A 75 6.74 1.63 5.89
C PHE A 75 6.05 0.83 4.79
N LEU A 76 6.59 0.91 3.58
CA LEU A 76 6.07 0.17 2.43
C LEU A 76 6.90 -1.09 2.22
N ASN A 77 6.23 -2.25 2.19
CA ASN A 77 6.86 -3.50 1.82
C ASN A 77 6.94 -3.64 0.28
N GLN A 78 7.68 -2.74 -0.35
CA GLN A 78 7.98 -2.77 -1.79
C GLN A 78 9.35 -2.11 -2.04
N HIS A 79 9.83 -2.21 -3.28
CA HIS A 79 11.09 -1.62 -3.70
C HIS A 79 10.99 -1.14 -5.16
N PHE A 80 11.47 0.09 -5.43
CA PHE A 80 11.36 0.77 -6.72
C PHE A 80 11.88 -0.04 -7.92
N SER A 81 12.80 -0.97 -7.70
CA SER A 81 13.36 -1.82 -8.76
C SER A 81 12.40 -2.91 -9.26
N VAL A 82 11.37 -3.23 -8.48
CA VAL A 82 10.40 -4.31 -8.79
C VAL A 82 8.95 -3.82 -8.80
N SER A 83 8.69 -2.58 -8.38
CA SER A 83 7.38 -1.98 -8.36
C SER A 83 7.23 -0.89 -9.43
N SER A 84 6.01 -0.72 -9.92
CA SER A 84 5.63 0.43 -10.73
C SER A 84 5.96 1.77 -10.06
N PRO A 85 6.39 2.79 -10.80
CA PRO A 85 6.60 4.12 -10.25
C PRO A 85 5.28 4.72 -9.75
N ARG A 86 5.27 5.17 -8.50
CA ARG A 86 4.11 5.82 -7.88
C ARG A 86 4.57 7.08 -7.16
N PRO A 87 3.77 8.16 -7.14
CA PRO A 87 4.07 9.30 -6.30
C PRO A 87 3.96 8.86 -4.84
N TYR A 88 5.01 9.07 -4.04
CA TYR A 88 4.98 8.82 -2.61
C TYR A 88 5.15 10.13 -1.85
N ALA A 89 4.50 10.23 -0.70
CA ALA A 89 4.71 11.35 0.21
C ALA A 89 6.08 11.17 0.91
N PRO A 90 6.76 12.26 1.33
CA PRO A 90 8.10 12.15 1.96
C PRO A 90 8.14 11.27 3.21
N ASN A 91 7.00 11.08 3.88
CA ASN A 91 6.85 10.20 5.04
C ASN A 91 6.56 8.74 4.68
N MET A 92 6.69 8.34 3.41
CA MET A 92 6.52 6.96 2.98
C MET A 92 7.88 6.39 2.58
N ILE A 93 8.35 5.40 3.33
CA ILE A 93 9.68 4.81 3.15
C ILE A 93 9.54 3.37 2.69
N GLU A 94 10.14 3.07 1.54
CA GLU A 94 10.27 1.72 1.02
C GLU A 94 11.31 0.94 1.85
N VAL A 95 10.85 -0.10 2.53
CA VAL A 95 11.69 -0.98 3.37
C VAL A 95 11.71 -2.41 2.85
N GLY A 96 11.41 -2.59 1.55
CA GLY A 96 11.14 -3.88 0.89
C GLY A 96 11.88 -5.06 1.51
N GLY A 97 11.14 -5.98 2.11
CA GLY A 97 11.74 -7.15 2.74
C GLY A 97 12.35 -6.92 4.12
N ILE A 98 11.83 -6.01 4.94
CA ILE A 98 12.33 -5.81 6.31
C ILE A 98 12.33 -7.11 7.15
N GLN A 99 11.44 -8.05 6.81
CA GLN A 99 11.36 -9.39 7.40
C GLN A 99 12.38 -10.41 6.83
N VAL A 100 13.11 -10.08 5.78
CA VAL A 100 14.04 -11.00 5.10
C VAL A 100 15.35 -11.08 5.91
N GLU A 101 15.74 -12.30 6.29
CA GLU A 101 17.02 -12.54 6.96
C GLU A 101 18.21 -12.17 6.07
N LYS A 102 19.38 -11.95 6.70
CA LYS A 102 20.61 -11.67 5.94
C LYS A 102 20.82 -12.77 4.89
N PRO A 103 21.02 -12.40 3.61
CA PRO A 103 21.23 -13.38 2.56
C PRO A 103 22.44 -14.24 2.90
N LYS A 104 22.30 -15.56 2.73
CA LYS A 104 23.42 -16.49 2.85
C LYS A 104 24.49 -16.15 1.82
N ALA A 105 25.74 -16.47 2.15
CA ALA A 105 26.83 -16.30 1.20
C ALA A 105 26.50 -17.04 -0.11
N LEU A 106 26.71 -16.35 -1.24
CA LEU A 106 26.52 -16.95 -2.56
C LEU A 106 27.46 -18.16 -2.70
N PRO A 107 27.00 -19.28 -3.29
CA PRO A 107 27.87 -20.39 -3.66
C PRO A 107 29.12 -19.95 -4.45
N LYS A 108 30.27 -20.60 -4.20
CA LYS A 108 31.58 -20.20 -4.77
C LYS A 108 31.62 -20.21 -6.30
N ASP A 109 30.81 -21.04 -6.93
CA ASP A 109 30.64 -21.14 -8.38
C ASP A 109 29.93 -19.91 -8.95
N LEU A 110 28.96 -19.34 -8.23
CA LEU A 110 28.23 -18.13 -8.64
C LEU A 110 29.01 -16.83 -8.36
N GLN A 111 29.86 -16.81 -7.32
CA GLN A 111 30.73 -15.66 -7.02
C GLN A 111 31.72 -15.32 -8.14
N LYS A 112 32.00 -16.26 -9.06
CA LYS A 112 32.94 -16.04 -10.17
C LYS A 112 32.38 -15.14 -11.28
N TYR A 113 31.07 -14.89 -11.29
CA TYR A 113 30.37 -14.15 -12.33
C TYR A 113 29.88 -12.75 -11.88
N LEU A 114 30.19 -12.36 -10.63
CA LEU A 114 29.99 -11.02 -10.09
C LEU A 114 31.32 -10.26 -10.07
#